data_AF-C7RNB7-F1
#
_entry.id   AF-C7RNB7-F1
#
_cell.length_a   1.000
_cell.length_b   1.000
_cell.length_c   1.000
_cell.angle_alpha   90.00
_cell.angle_beta   90.00
_cell.angle_gamma   90.00
#
_symmetry.space_group_name_H-M   'P 1'
#
loop_
_entity.id
_entity.type
_entity.pdbx_description
1 polymer ?
#
loop_
_entity_poly.entity_id
_entity_poly.type
_entity_poly.pdbx_seq_one_letter_code
_entity_poly.pdbx_strand_id
1 'polypeptide(L)'
;MLPLIPLALSIVPELIKMIAGDKAGAVATTVANVVQEVTGTPDAAEAQRKLAADPALAAQLRVRLAEIALETQKAMDLAAEQQRQAELAAIQKALENTQGARSTMVDLVKSGSAIAWGAPLVSAIVTAGFFIFLIVLIHTDLRDNPTVANVINITVGALAAAFATVVNFWLGSSQGSRDKDATNRSLQEAALNLTASTADRTERAVQAIAAAGTAKQAAPAAPTGDAKFDKCLAVVLDSEGGFSDHPRDRGGATNLGITLRTLADWQGLKLDELTAADRDKLLADLKALTRREAAEIYRANYWLPMRCGDLPAGIDLMVFDFGVNAGSRRSVKLLQRAAGVTDDGSVGPKTLAAVMAADPLAMIAEMADERLAYYRSLDNFDAFGVGWTNRTQQVSALARAMSG
;
A
#
# COMPACT_ATOMS: atom_id res chain seq x y z
N MET A 1 -4.12 -24.73 -22.13
CA MET A 1 -3.92 -23.27 -21.95
C MET A 1 -3.84 -22.65 -23.33
N LEU A 2 -4.49 -21.51 -23.56
CA LEU A 2 -4.51 -20.84 -24.87
C LEU A 2 -3.08 -20.36 -25.21
N PRO A 3 -2.39 -21.00 -26.18
CA PRO A 3 -0.95 -20.82 -26.40
C PRO A 3 -0.59 -19.41 -26.88
N LEU A 4 -1.58 -18.65 -27.36
CA LEU A 4 -1.45 -17.30 -27.90
C LEU A 4 -1.50 -16.20 -26.82
N ILE A 5 -1.88 -16.54 -25.58
CA ILE A 5 -1.98 -15.55 -24.49
C ILE A 5 -0.63 -14.97 -24.10
N PRO A 6 0.44 -15.77 -23.87
CA PRO A 6 1.75 -15.22 -23.55
C PRO A 6 2.27 -14.24 -24.61
N LEU A 7 1.96 -14.51 -25.90
CA LEU A 7 2.30 -13.64 -27.01
C LEU A 7 1.54 -12.31 -26.94
N ALA A 8 0.22 -12.35 -26.71
CA ALA A 8 -0.58 -11.14 -26.54
C ALA A 8 -0.13 -10.28 -25.34
N LEU A 9 0.17 -10.93 -24.21
CA LEU A 9 0.64 -10.26 -22.99
C LEU A 9 2.00 -9.56 -23.18
N SER A 10 2.86 -10.12 -24.05
CA SER A 10 4.13 -9.47 -24.39
C SER A 10 3.96 -8.19 -25.22
N ILE A 11 2.86 -8.08 -25.97
CA ILE A 11 2.56 -6.94 -26.85
C ILE A 11 1.76 -5.86 -26.09
N VAL A 12 0.79 -6.28 -25.27
CA VAL A 12 -0.05 -5.42 -24.43
C VAL A 12 -0.07 -5.95 -22.98
N PRO A 13 0.87 -5.49 -22.13
CA PRO A 13 0.98 -5.96 -20.73
C PRO A 13 -0.23 -5.64 -19.84
N GLU A 14 -1.03 -4.63 -20.18
CA GLU A 14 -2.24 -4.26 -19.41
C GLU A 14 -3.28 -5.40 -19.35
N LEU A 15 -3.24 -6.32 -20.32
CA LEU A 15 -4.10 -7.51 -20.33
C LEU A 15 -3.80 -8.47 -19.16
N ILE A 16 -2.62 -8.40 -18.53
CA ILE A 16 -2.22 -9.26 -17.40
C ILE A 16 -3.21 -9.11 -16.24
N LYS A 17 -3.56 -7.87 -15.88
CA LYS A 17 -4.48 -7.59 -14.77
C LYS A 17 -5.90 -8.06 -15.09
N MET A 18 -6.30 -8.00 -16.35
CA MET A 18 -7.64 -8.35 -16.81
C MET A 18 -7.84 -9.86 -16.91
N ILE A 19 -6.78 -10.60 -17.25
CA ILE A 19 -6.76 -12.06 -17.33
C ILE A 19 -6.60 -12.71 -15.94
N ALA A 20 -6.29 -11.94 -14.89
CA ALA A 20 -6.18 -12.42 -13.51
C ALA A 20 -7.47 -12.29 -12.67
N GLY A 21 -8.51 -11.62 -13.18
CA GLY A 21 -9.76 -11.36 -12.45
C GLY A 21 -10.91 -12.32 -12.76
N ASP A 22 -12.10 -12.07 -12.20
CA ASP A 22 -13.28 -12.96 -12.33
C ASP A 22 -13.77 -13.18 -13.78
N LYS A 23 -13.36 -12.31 -14.72
CA LYS A 23 -13.65 -12.42 -16.16
C LYS A 23 -12.47 -12.99 -16.97
N ALA A 24 -11.46 -13.54 -16.29
CA ALA A 24 -10.24 -14.10 -16.87
C ALA A 24 -10.49 -14.99 -18.07
N GLY A 25 -11.44 -15.92 -17.96
CA GLY A 25 -11.75 -16.88 -19.02
C GLY A 25 -12.27 -16.23 -20.30
N ALA A 26 -13.17 -15.23 -20.18
CA ALA A 26 -13.75 -14.55 -21.34
C ALA A 26 -12.72 -13.67 -22.06
N VAL A 27 -11.94 -12.89 -21.29
CA VAL A 27 -10.89 -12.01 -21.85
C VAL A 27 -9.78 -12.84 -22.49
N ALA A 28 -9.35 -13.93 -21.83
CA ALA A 28 -8.37 -14.88 -22.35
C ALA A 28 -8.79 -15.47 -23.70
N THR A 29 -10.04 -15.91 -23.84
CA THR A 29 -10.58 -16.44 -25.09
C THR A 29 -10.65 -15.39 -26.19
N THR A 30 -11.16 -14.18 -25.88
CA THR A 30 -11.21 -13.08 -26.86
C THR A 30 -9.83 -12.69 -27.36
N VAL A 31 -8.85 -12.55 -26.45
CA VAL A 31 -7.46 -12.23 -26.79
C VAL A 31 -6.84 -13.32 -27.66
N ALA A 32 -7.04 -14.59 -27.33
CA ALA A 32 -6.51 -15.69 -28.14
C ALA A 32 -7.12 -15.74 -29.54
N ASN A 33 -8.43 -15.49 -29.68
CA ASN A 33 -9.12 -15.44 -30.97
C ASN A 33 -8.59 -14.29 -31.84
N VAL A 34 -8.36 -13.11 -31.26
CA VAL A 34 -7.81 -11.96 -32.01
C VAL A 34 -6.37 -12.22 -32.47
N VAL A 35 -5.54 -12.84 -31.64
CA VAL A 35 -4.18 -13.21 -32.07
C VAL A 35 -4.24 -14.23 -33.21
N GLN A 36 -5.14 -15.22 -33.13
CA GLN A 36 -5.30 -16.22 -34.19
C GLN A 36 -5.84 -15.61 -35.49
N GLU A 37 -6.79 -14.68 -35.40
CA GLU A 37 -7.38 -13.98 -36.55
C GLU A 37 -6.35 -13.11 -37.28
N VAL A 38 -5.52 -12.37 -36.53
CA VAL A 38 -4.50 -11.51 -37.13
C VAL A 38 -3.30 -12.30 -37.64
N THR A 39 -2.86 -13.36 -36.96
CA THR A 39 -1.67 -14.14 -37.37
C THR A 39 -1.99 -15.33 -38.28
N GLY A 40 -3.27 -15.69 -38.41
CA GLY A 40 -3.75 -16.80 -39.25
C GLY A 40 -3.28 -18.17 -38.79
N THR A 41 -2.77 -18.31 -37.55
CA THR A 41 -2.25 -19.57 -37.02
C THR A 41 -2.57 -19.70 -35.52
N PRO A 42 -2.95 -20.90 -35.05
CA PRO A 42 -3.10 -21.18 -33.63
C PRO A 42 -1.75 -21.45 -32.93
N ASP A 43 -0.65 -21.58 -33.67
CA ASP A 43 0.69 -21.83 -33.13
C ASP A 43 1.39 -20.51 -32.74
N ALA A 44 1.74 -20.39 -31.46
CA ALA A 44 2.39 -19.21 -30.90
C ALA A 44 3.79 -18.95 -31.48
N ALA A 45 4.57 -19.99 -31.77
CA ALA A 45 5.91 -19.85 -32.33
C ALA A 45 5.88 -19.45 -33.81
N GLU A 46 4.84 -19.84 -34.53
CA GLU A 46 4.59 -19.41 -35.91
C GLU A 46 4.03 -17.98 -35.95
N ALA A 47 3.09 -17.67 -35.06
CA ALA A 47 2.53 -16.32 -34.88
C ALA A 47 3.64 -15.30 -34.57
N GLN A 48 4.56 -15.62 -33.66
CA GLN A 48 5.69 -14.74 -33.32
C GLN A 48 6.65 -14.53 -34.51
N ARG A 49 6.89 -15.56 -35.32
CA ARG A 49 7.70 -15.45 -36.54
C ARG A 49 7.05 -14.55 -37.59
N LYS A 50 5.73 -14.66 -37.79
CA LYS A 50 4.97 -13.79 -38.70
C LYS A 50 4.98 -12.33 -38.25
N LEU A 51 4.79 -12.09 -36.95
CA LEU A 51 4.82 -10.74 -36.37
C LEU A 51 6.22 -10.09 -36.43
N ALA A 52 7.28 -10.89 -36.33
CA ALA A 52 8.65 -10.41 -36.50
C ALA A 52 9.00 -10.09 -37.97
N ALA A 53 8.38 -10.78 -38.92
CA ALA A 53 8.59 -10.58 -40.35
C ALA A 53 7.78 -9.42 -40.94
N ASP A 54 6.60 -9.10 -40.37
CA ASP A 54 5.71 -8.03 -40.83
C ASP A 54 5.38 -7.02 -39.70
N PRO A 55 6.07 -5.87 -39.67
CA PRO A 55 5.81 -4.81 -38.71
C PRO A 55 4.42 -4.18 -38.80
N ALA A 56 3.78 -4.19 -39.98
CA ALA A 56 2.43 -3.66 -40.15
C ALA A 56 1.39 -4.58 -39.50
N LEU A 57 1.59 -5.88 -39.63
CA LEU A 57 0.77 -6.89 -38.95
C LEU A 57 0.90 -6.81 -37.42
N ALA A 58 2.12 -6.57 -36.92
CA ALA A 58 2.37 -6.36 -35.50
C ALA A 58 1.69 -5.09 -34.96
N ALA A 59 1.70 -4.00 -35.74
CA ALA A 59 0.99 -2.78 -35.39
C ALA A 59 -0.53 -3.00 -35.36
N GLN A 60 -1.09 -3.74 -36.33
CA GLN A 60 -2.51 -4.08 -36.37
C GLN A 60 -2.94 -4.91 -35.16
N LEU A 61 -2.15 -5.94 -34.79
CA LEU A 61 -2.41 -6.76 -33.61
C LEU A 61 -2.37 -5.92 -32.33
N ARG A 62 -1.38 -5.01 -32.21
CA ARG A 62 -1.25 -4.13 -31.04
C ARG A 62 -2.45 -3.21 -30.86
N VAL A 63 -2.97 -2.64 -31.96
CA VAL A 63 -4.17 -1.78 -31.92
C VAL A 63 -5.39 -2.57 -31.44
N ARG A 64 -5.64 -3.75 -32.03
CA ARG A 64 -6.78 -4.60 -31.66
C ARG A 64 -6.73 -5.06 -30.20
N LEU A 65 -5.55 -5.45 -29.72
CA LEU A 65 -5.37 -5.85 -28.32
C LEU A 65 -5.51 -4.68 -27.35
N ALA A 66 -5.09 -3.47 -27.75
CA ALA A 66 -5.26 -2.26 -26.96
C ALA A 66 -6.73 -1.81 -26.87
N GLU A 67 -7.52 -1.97 -27.94
CA GLU A 67 -8.97 -1.72 -27.94
C GLU A 67 -9.67 -2.63 -26.92
N ILE A 68 -9.36 -3.93 -26.93
CA ILE A 68 -9.90 -4.90 -25.96
C ILE A 68 -9.52 -4.53 -24.53
N ALA A 69 -8.26 -4.14 -24.30
CA ALA A 69 -7.81 -3.71 -22.98
C ALA A 69 -8.58 -2.46 -22.50
N LEU A 70 -8.75 -1.47 -23.37
CA LEU A 70 -9.45 -0.23 -23.04
C LEU A 70 -10.94 -0.47 -22.72
N GLU A 71 -11.63 -1.27 -23.52
CA GLU A 71 -13.04 -1.61 -23.29
C GLU A 71 -13.23 -2.39 -21.99
N THR A 72 -12.34 -3.35 -21.73
CA THR A 72 -12.38 -4.16 -20.51
C THR A 72 -12.12 -3.29 -19.28
N GLN A 73 -11.15 -2.38 -19.34
CA GLN A 73 -10.86 -1.45 -18.24
C GLN A 73 -12.04 -0.52 -17.97
N LYS A 74 -12.63 0.09 -19.00
CA LYS A 74 -13.81 0.95 -18.85
C LYS A 74 -14.99 0.23 -18.20
N ALA A 75 -15.21 -1.03 -18.59
CA ALA A 75 -16.27 -1.85 -17.99
C ALA A 75 -16.00 -2.17 -16.51
N MET A 76 -14.74 -2.40 -16.13
CA MET A 76 -14.35 -2.62 -14.74
C MET A 76 -14.50 -1.34 -13.90
N ASP A 77 -14.09 -0.19 -14.43
CA ASP A 77 -14.20 1.09 -13.74
C ASP A 77 -15.66 1.48 -13.50
N LEU A 78 -16.53 1.26 -14.49
CA LEU A 78 -17.96 1.49 -14.34
C LEU A 78 -18.59 0.57 -13.29
N ALA A 79 -18.20 -0.71 -13.26
CA ALA A 79 -18.68 -1.66 -12.26
C ALA A 79 -18.22 -1.28 -10.84
N ALA A 80 -16.97 -0.83 -10.69
CA ALA A 80 -16.43 -0.36 -9.42
C ALA A 80 -17.16 0.89 -8.92
N GLU A 81 -17.48 1.83 -9.81
CA GLU A 81 -18.25 3.03 -9.46
C GLU A 81 -19.69 2.68 -9.06
N GLN A 82 -20.36 1.76 -9.77
CA GLN A 82 -21.68 1.28 -9.38
C GLN A 82 -21.68 0.62 -8.00
N GLN A 83 -20.66 -0.19 -7.70
CA GLN A 83 -20.53 -0.85 -6.39
C GLN A 83 -20.34 0.19 -5.28
N ARG A 84 -19.49 1.20 -5.52
CA ARG A 84 -19.28 2.30 -4.58
C ARG A 84 -20.56 3.11 -4.34
N GLN A 85 -21.34 3.36 -5.39
CA GLN A 85 -22.63 4.03 -5.27
C GLN A 85 -23.65 3.20 -4.49
N ALA A 86 -23.68 1.87 -4.70
CA ALA A 86 -24.54 0.98 -3.94
C ALA A 86 -24.16 0.93 -2.45
N GLU A 87 -22.86 0.95 -2.14
CA GLU A 87 -22.35 1.02 -0.78
C GLU A 87 -22.71 2.35 -0.09
N LEU A 88 -22.53 3.47 -0.78
CA LEU A 88 -22.95 4.79 -0.27
C LEU A 88 -24.47 4.84 -0.02
N ALA A 89 -25.28 4.30 -0.93
CA ALA A 89 -26.73 4.22 -0.76
C ALA A 89 -27.10 3.31 0.44
N ALA A 90 -26.38 2.20 0.65
CA ALA A 90 -26.58 1.33 1.80
C ALA A 90 -26.22 2.02 3.13
N ILE A 91 -25.12 2.78 3.15
CA ILE A 91 -24.71 3.58 4.31
C ILE A 91 -25.73 4.69 4.58
N GLN A 92 -26.18 5.40 3.55
CA GLN A 92 -27.23 6.41 3.68
C GLN A 92 -28.51 5.81 4.28
N LYS A 93 -28.96 4.66 3.79
CA LYS A 93 -30.12 3.94 4.33
C LYS A 93 -29.92 3.51 5.79
N ALA A 94 -28.70 3.11 6.17
CA ALA A 94 -28.37 2.77 7.56
C ALA A 94 -28.38 4.02 8.48
N LEU A 95 -27.91 5.16 7.97
CA LEU A 95 -27.95 6.45 8.66
C LEU A 95 -29.38 6.98 8.79
N GLU A 96 -30.21 6.84 7.76
CA GLU A 96 -31.65 7.18 7.79
C GLU A 96 -32.40 6.36 8.85
N ASN A 97 -32.13 5.06 8.98
CA ASN A 97 -32.71 4.24 10.06
C ASN A 97 -32.29 4.70 11.46
N THR A 98 -31.07 5.26 11.60
CA THR A 98 -30.56 5.77 12.88
C THR A 98 -31.11 7.17 13.21
N GLN A 99 -31.28 8.01 12.19
CA GLN A 99 -31.96 9.31 12.32
C GLN A 99 -33.48 9.14 12.57
N GLY A 100 -34.10 8.12 11.97
CA GLY A 100 -35.49 7.74 12.19
C GLY A 100 -35.80 7.41 13.65
N ALA A 101 -34.88 6.74 14.37
CA ALA A 101 -35.07 6.45 15.80
C ALA A 101 -35.16 7.73 16.67
N ARG A 102 -34.51 8.83 16.27
CA ARG A 102 -34.62 10.15 16.94
C ARG A 102 -35.89 10.90 16.55
N SER A 103 -36.33 10.83 15.29
CA SER A 103 -37.61 11.43 14.88
C SER A 103 -38.78 10.74 15.56
N THR A 104 -38.73 9.40 15.74
CA THR A 104 -39.76 8.67 16.48
C THR A 104 -39.90 9.17 17.92
N MET A 105 -38.80 9.49 18.62
CA MET A 105 -38.87 10.09 19.97
C MET A 105 -39.47 11.51 19.94
N VAL A 106 -39.08 12.35 18.97
CA VAL A 106 -39.64 13.71 18.82
C VAL A 106 -41.13 13.67 18.43
N ASP A 107 -41.54 12.69 17.61
CA ASP A 107 -42.92 12.48 17.19
C ASP A 107 -43.76 11.83 18.31
N LEU A 108 -43.16 10.99 19.17
CA LEU A 108 -43.76 10.48 20.42
C LEU A 108 -44.00 11.60 21.44
N VAL A 109 -43.09 12.58 21.53
CA VAL A 109 -43.28 13.82 22.34
C VAL A 109 -44.40 14.68 21.76
N LYS A 110 -44.43 14.86 20.43
CA LYS A 110 -45.48 15.64 19.74
C LYS A 110 -46.87 14.99 19.80
N SER A 111 -46.94 13.65 19.89
CA SER A 111 -48.18 12.90 20.02
C SER A 111 -48.69 12.75 21.47
N GLY A 112 -47.99 13.34 22.45
CA GLY A 112 -48.42 13.32 23.86
C GLY A 112 -48.26 11.95 24.55
N SER A 113 -47.45 11.04 23.98
CA SER A 113 -47.26 9.70 24.53
C SER A 113 -46.41 9.72 25.80
N ALA A 114 -46.90 9.10 26.88
CA ALA A 114 -46.21 9.02 28.18
C ALA A 114 -44.85 8.31 28.11
N ILE A 115 -44.63 7.46 27.10
CA ILE A 115 -43.38 6.72 26.88
C ILE A 115 -42.22 7.67 26.54
N ALA A 116 -42.50 8.83 25.94
CA ALA A 116 -41.48 9.80 25.53
C ALA A 116 -40.75 10.46 26.71
N TRP A 117 -41.38 10.49 27.89
CA TRP A 117 -40.81 11.06 29.11
C TRP A 117 -39.94 10.07 29.90
N GLY A 118 -39.90 8.79 29.53
CA GLY A 118 -39.18 7.76 30.28
C GLY A 118 -37.70 8.07 30.46
N ALA A 119 -36.97 8.38 29.38
CA ALA A 119 -35.53 8.63 29.44
C ALA A 119 -35.16 9.94 30.18
N PRO A 120 -35.81 11.09 29.93
CA PRO A 120 -35.59 12.30 30.71
C PRO A 120 -35.95 12.15 32.20
N LEU A 121 -37.06 11.47 32.51
CA LEU A 121 -37.52 11.26 33.90
C LEU A 121 -36.54 10.38 34.68
N VAL A 122 -36.10 9.26 34.11
CA VAL A 122 -35.09 8.38 34.72
C VAL A 122 -33.77 9.13 34.91
N SER A 123 -33.34 9.92 33.92
CA SER A 123 -32.13 10.75 34.02
C SER A 123 -32.22 11.75 35.18
N ALA A 124 -33.36 12.45 35.30
CA ALA A 124 -33.59 13.42 36.36
C ALA A 124 -33.60 12.77 37.76
N ILE A 125 -34.23 11.59 37.89
CA ILE A 125 -34.27 10.83 39.15
C ILE A 125 -32.86 10.40 39.56
N VAL A 126 -32.07 9.85 38.63
CA VAL A 126 -30.70 9.39 38.91
C VAL A 126 -29.79 10.55 39.29
N THR A 127 -29.87 11.68 38.57
CA THR A 127 -29.06 12.86 38.88
C THR A 127 -29.46 13.50 40.21
N ALA A 128 -30.76 13.72 40.46
CA ALA A 128 -31.23 14.29 41.72
C ALA A 128 -30.91 13.38 42.91
N GLY A 129 -31.13 12.06 42.77
CA GLY A 129 -30.82 11.07 43.80
C GLY A 129 -29.32 11.04 44.15
N PHE A 130 -28.44 11.16 43.16
CA PHE A 130 -26.99 11.23 43.38
C PHE A 130 -26.59 12.44 44.24
N PHE A 131 -27.08 13.64 43.89
CA PHE A 131 -26.75 14.85 44.65
C PHE A 131 -27.39 14.89 46.04
N ILE A 132 -28.63 14.44 46.18
CA ILE A 132 -29.30 14.33 47.49
C ILE A 132 -28.52 13.37 48.39
N PHE A 133 -28.12 12.20 47.87
CA PHE A 133 -27.34 11.22 48.63
C PHE A 133 -25.97 11.77 49.03
N LEU A 134 -25.27 12.47 48.13
CA LEU A 134 -24.00 13.14 48.46
C LEU A 134 -24.18 14.21 49.55
N ILE A 135 -25.24 15.01 49.49
CA ILE A 135 -25.53 16.04 50.50
C ILE A 135 -25.82 15.39 51.86
N VAL A 136 -26.63 14.33 51.90
CA VAL A 136 -26.93 13.58 53.13
C VAL A 136 -25.64 13.02 53.73
N LEU A 137 -24.79 12.38 52.92
CA LEU A 137 -23.50 11.82 53.34
C LEU A 137 -22.57 12.88 53.93
N ILE A 138 -22.57 14.11 53.38
CA ILE A 138 -21.76 15.23 53.89
C ILE A 138 -22.30 15.76 55.23
N HIS A 139 -23.62 15.75 55.44
CA HIS A 139 -24.25 16.34 56.63
C HIS A 139 -24.48 15.36 57.78
N THR A 140 -24.33 14.05 57.54
CA THR A 140 -24.50 13.01 58.57
C THR A 140 -23.16 12.39 58.95
N ASP A 141 -22.85 12.32 60.25
CA ASP A 141 -21.65 11.67 60.81
C ASP A 141 -21.74 10.12 60.79
N LEU A 142 -22.11 9.56 59.64
CA LEU A 142 -22.27 8.11 59.45
C LEU A 142 -20.94 7.37 59.23
N ARG A 143 -19.81 8.09 59.25
CA ARG A 143 -18.47 7.55 58.95
C ARG A 143 -17.77 6.94 60.17
N ASP A 144 -18.31 7.10 61.36
CA ASP A 144 -17.70 6.58 62.59
C ASP A 144 -17.79 5.05 62.71
N ASN A 145 -18.68 4.41 61.96
CA ASN A 145 -18.78 2.95 61.90
C ASN A 145 -18.13 2.41 60.61
N PRO A 146 -17.08 1.56 60.71
CA PRO A 146 -16.34 1.05 59.55
C PRO A 146 -17.21 0.22 58.59
N THR A 147 -18.26 -0.46 59.09
CA THR A 147 -19.22 -1.20 58.26
C THR A 147 -20.08 -0.23 57.44
N VAL A 148 -20.51 0.89 58.04
CA VAL A 148 -21.32 1.90 57.37
C VAL A 148 -20.48 2.68 56.36
N ALA A 149 -19.22 2.98 56.67
CA ALA A 149 -18.28 3.62 55.74
C ALA A 149 -18.04 2.78 54.47
N ASN A 150 -17.92 1.46 54.59
CA ASN A 150 -17.78 0.57 53.44
C ASN A 150 -19.03 0.53 52.57
N VAL A 151 -20.23 0.46 53.17
CA VAL A 151 -21.50 0.54 52.44
C VAL A 151 -21.61 1.87 51.69
N ILE A 152 -21.27 2.98 52.35
CA ILE A 152 -21.25 4.31 51.75
C ILE A 152 -20.33 4.36 50.51
N ASN A 153 -19.11 3.83 50.61
CA ASN A 153 -18.14 3.85 49.49
C ASN A 153 -18.64 3.05 48.27
N ILE A 154 -19.28 1.89 48.50
CA ILE A 154 -19.87 1.08 47.42
C ILE A 154 -21.03 1.83 46.76
N THR A 155 -21.91 2.44 47.55
CA THR A 155 -23.07 3.19 47.03
C THR A 155 -22.66 4.43 46.23
N VAL A 156 -21.64 5.18 46.70
CA VAL A 156 -21.09 6.33 45.96
C VAL A 156 -20.49 5.88 44.62
N GLY A 157 -19.74 4.77 44.60
CA GLY A 157 -19.19 4.22 43.37
C GLY A 157 -20.26 3.79 42.36
N ALA A 158 -21.31 3.10 42.82
CA ALA A 158 -22.42 2.68 41.98
C ALA A 158 -23.21 3.88 41.40
N LEU A 159 -23.46 4.91 42.20
CA LEU A 159 -24.13 6.12 41.74
C LEU A 159 -23.28 6.94 40.76
N ALA A 160 -21.96 7.03 40.97
CA ALA A 160 -21.04 7.69 40.04
C ALA A 160 -21.03 7.01 38.67
N ALA A 161 -21.07 5.67 38.62
CA ALA A 161 -21.18 4.91 37.37
C ALA A 161 -22.53 5.15 36.66
N ALA A 162 -23.63 5.19 37.41
CA ALA A 162 -24.95 5.51 36.86
C ALA A 162 -25.01 6.95 36.29
N PHE A 163 -24.42 7.91 37.00
CA PHE A 163 -24.31 9.29 36.54
C PHE A 163 -23.46 9.42 35.25
N ALA A 164 -22.31 8.75 35.18
CA ALA A 164 -21.48 8.72 33.97
C ALA A 164 -22.22 8.15 32.75
N THR A 165 -23.08 7.15 32.97
CA THR A 165 -23.93 6.56 31.93
C THR A 165 -24.94 7.56 31.38
N VAL A 166 -25.56 8.36 32.26
CA VAL A 166 -26.49 9.44 31.86
C VAL A 166 -25.76 10.53 31.08
N VAL A 167 -24.59 10.97 31.55
CA VAL A 167 -23.78 11.99 30.86
C VAL A 167 -23.36 11.52 29.45
N ASN A 168 -22.93 10.26 29.31
CA ASN A 168 -22.57 9.68 28.02
C ASN A 168 -23.75 9.55 27.06
N PHE A 169 -24.95 9.23 27.57
CA PHE A 169 -26.17 9.17 26.76
C PHE A 169 -26.49 10.52 26.09
N TRP A 170 -26.29 11.63 26.80
CA TRP A 170 -26.58 12.98 26.30
C TRP A 170 -25.41 13.62 25.52
N LEU A 171 -24.17 13.52 26.03
CA LEU A 171 -22.99 14.16 25.42
C LEU A 171 -22.36 13.36 24.29
N GLY A 172 -22.36 12.02 24.38
CA GLY A 172 -21.65 11.14 23.44
C GLY A 172 -22.18 11.16 22.01
N SER A 173 -23.35 11.76 21.79
CA SER A 173 -24.06 11.71 20.51
C SER A 173 -23.92 12.97 19.63
N SER A 174 -23.27 14.03 20.13
CA SER A 174 -23.25 15.35 19.46
C SER A 174 -21.86 15.81 18.98
N GLN A 175 -20.77 15.50 19.70
CA GLN A 175 -19.41 15.87 19.28
C GLN A 175 -18.81 14.84 18.31
N GLY A 176 -18.92 13.54 18.62
CA GLY A 176 -18.30 12.48 17.80
C GLY A 176 -18.85 12.33 16.38
N SER A 177 -20.08 12.79 16.11
CA SER A 177 -20.66 12.76 14.75
C SER A 177 -20.15 13.93 13.89
N ARG A 178 -20.04 15.13 14.47
CA ARG A 178 -19.63 16.34 13.74
C ARG A 178 -18.16 16.24 13.32
N ASP A 179 -17.32 15.67 14.17
CA ASP A 179 -15.90 15.46 13.89
C ASP A 179 -15.67 14.38 12.82
N LYS A 180 -16.47 13.31 12.85
CA LYS A 180 -16.44 12.25 11.82
C LYS A 180 -16.95 12.75 10.47
N ASP A 181 -18.03 13.53 10.46
CA ASP A 181 -18.62 14.07 9.23
C ASP A 181 -17.71 15.11 8.58
N ALA A 182 -17.04 15.96 9.38
CA ALA A 182 -16.04 16.91 8.88
C ALA A 182 -14.79 16.19 8.33
N THR A 183 -14.32 15.15 9.01
CA THR A 183 -13.17 14.35 8.57
C THR A 183 -13.48 13.61 7.28
N ASN A 184 -14.63 12.94 7.18
CA ASN A 184 -15.04 12.24 5.97
C ASN A 184 -15.24 13.19 4.79
N ARG A 185 -15.82 14.37 5.00
CA ARG A 185 -15.99 15.38 3.95
C ARG A 185 -14.64 15.91 3.45
N SER A 186 -13.69 16.16 4.36
CA SER A 186 -12.33 16.60 3.99
C SER A 186 -11.54 15.53 3.23
N LEU A 187 -11.71 14.24 3.57
CA LEU A 187 -11.10 13.12 2.86
C LEU A 187 -11.72 12.95 1.47
N GLN A 188 -13.03 13.18 1.34
CA GLN A 188 -13.75 13.09 0.08
C GLN A 188 -13.38 14.24 -0.87
N GLU A 189 -13.25 15.47 -0.35
CA GLU A 189 -12.75 16.62 -1.12
C GLU A 189 -11.28 16.43 -1.55
N ALA A 190 -10.43 15.88 -0.67
CA ALA A 190 -9.04 15.57 -1.03
C ALA A 190 -8.95 14.48 -2.12
N ALA A 191 -9.80 13.45 -2.05
CA ALA A 191 -9.86 12.39 -3.06
C ALA A 191 -10.38 12.91 -4.42
N LEU A 192 -11.38 13.79 -4.41
CA LEU A 192 -11.91 14.46 -5.61
C LEU A 192 -10.85 15.36 -6.27
N ASN A 193 -10.07 16.10 -5.49
CA ASN A 193 -8.98 16.93 -6.01
C ASN A 193 -7.82 16.10 -6.58
N LEU A 194 -7.51 14.95 -5.96
CA LEU A 194 -6.49 14.02 -6.48
C LEU A 194 -6.91 13.39 -7.82
N THR A 195 -8.17 12.96 -7.93
CA THR A 195 -8.74 12.35 -9.16
C THR A 195 -8.88 13.37 -10.29
N ALA A 196 -9.28 14.60 -10.00
CA ALA A 196 -9.29 15.68 -10.98
C ALA A 196 -7.87 16.00 -11.51
N SER A 197 -6.84 15.98 -10.64
CA SER A 197 -5.44 16.24 -11.04
C SER A 197 -4.78 15.12 -11.85
N THR A 198 -5.33 13.90 -11.78
CA THR A 198 -4.85 12.72 -12.53
C THR A 198 -5.55 12.62 -13.88
N ALA A 199 -6.84 12.95 -13.95
CA ALA A 199 -7.56 13.08 -15.22
C ALA A 199 -6.92 14.17 -16.10
N ASP A 200 -6.65 15.35 -15.54
CA ASP A 200 -6.07 16.49 -16.27
C ASP A 200 -4.61 16.24 -16.71
N ARG A 201 -3.84 15.45 -15.93
CA ARG A 201 -2.48 14.99 -16.31
C ARG A 201 -2.52 13.94 -17.42
N THR A 202 -3.48 13.02 -17.37
CA THR A 202 -3.63 11.97 -18.38
C THR A 202 -4.10 12.58 -19.70
N GLU A 203 -5.01 13.56 -19.65
CA GLU A 203 -5.49 14.27 -20.83
C GLU A 203 -4.39 15.13 -21.48
N ARG A 204 -3.57 15.83 -20.68
CA ARG A 204 -2.38 16.55 -21.19
C ARG A 204 -1.31 15.62 -21.75
N ALA A 205 -1.10 14.45 -21.15
CA ALA A 205 -0.16 13.44 -21.67
C ALA A 205 -0.65 12.86 -23.00
N VAL A 206 -1.95 12.60 -23.15
CA VAL A 206 -2.56 12.13 -24.40
C VAL A 206 -2.50 13.20 -25.48
N GLN A 207 -2.74 14.47 -25.15
CA GLN A 207 -2.60 15.60 -26.09
C GLN A 207 -1.14 15.84 -26.52
N ALA A 208 -0.17 15.68 -25.61
CA ALA A 208 1.24 15.79 -25.93
C ALA A 208 1.75 14.65 -26.84
N ILE A 209 1.25 13.43 -26.64
CA ILE A 209 1.54 12.28 -27.51
C ILE A 209 0.90 12.47 -28.89
N ALA A 210 -0.32 13.03 -28.97
CA ALA A 210 -0.97 13.36 -30.23
C ALA A 210 -0.24 14.48 -31.01
N ALA A 211 0.35 15.46 -30.30
CA ALA A 211 1.10 16.56 -30.91
C ALA A 211 2.51 16.16 -31.41
N ALA A 212 3.09 15.07 -30.90
CA ALA A 212 4.43 14.61 -31.27
C ALA A 212 4.50 13.83 -32.60
N GLY A 213 3.37 13.67 -33.30
CA GLY A 213 3.21 12.79 -34.47
C GLY A 213 3.90 13.20 -35.79
N THR A 214 4.79 14.19 -35.82
CA THR A 214 5.39 14.66 -37.10
C THR A 214 6.90 14.92 -37.09
N ALA A 215 7.68 14.29 -36.20
CA ALA A 215 9.14 14.38 -36.27
C ALA A 215 9.79 13.00 -36.43
N LYS A 216 10.34 12.76 -37.63
CA LYS A 216 11.16 11.60 -37.98
C LYS A 216 12.49 11.67 -37.23
N GLN A 217 12.76 10.73 -36.33
CA GLN A 217 14.14 10.40 -35.92
C GLN A 217 14.29 8.94 -35.51
N ALA A 218 15.48 8.43 -35.84
CA ALA A 218 15.90 7.04 -35.81
C ALA A 218 15.78 6.39 -34.42
N ALA A 219 15.50 5.09 -34.42
CA ALA A 219 15.33 4.26 -33.22
C ALA A 219 16.54 4.34 -32.27
N PRO A 220 16.25 4.46 -30.96
CA PRO A 220 16.92 3.66 -29.95
C PRO A 220 15.90 2.79 -29.19
N ALA A 221 16.43 1.74 -28.55
CA ALA A 221 15.70 0.67 -27.89
C ALA A 221 14.62 1.14 -26.89
N ALA A 222 13.54 0.35 -26.80
CA ALA A 222 12.41 0.58 -25.92
C ALA A 222 12.83 0.72 -24.43
N PRO A 223 12.31 1.70 -23.69
CA PRO A 223 12.60 1.86 -22.27
C PRO A 223 11.77 0.89 -21.42
N THR A 224 12.45 0.14 -20.56
CA THR A 224 11.90 -0.49 -19.37
C THR A 224 11.40 0.60 -18.41
N GLY A 225 10.17 0.46 -17.93
CA GLY A 225 9.51 1.49 -17.13
C GLY A 225 10.22 1.75 -15.79
N ASP A 226 10.45 3.03 -15.51
CA ASP A 226 11.17 3.63 -14.38
C ASP A 226 12.71 3.62 -14.50
N ALA A 227 13.24 4.63 -15.21
CA ALA A 227 14.67 4.87 -15.35
C ALA A 227 15.40 5.14 -14.01
N LYS A 228 14.70 5.51 -12.92
CA LYS A 228 15.32 5.61 -11.60
C LYS A 228 15.55 4.21 -11.02
N PHE A 229 14.55 3.35 -11.12
CA PHE A 229 14.65 1.96 -10.67
C PHE A 229 15.81 1.24 -11.37
N ASP A 230 15.92 1.35 -12.70
CA ASP A 230 16.98 0.68 -13.45
C ASP A 230 18.38 1.15 -13.03
N LYS A 231 18.55 2.45 -12.76
CA LYS A 231 19.81 3.01 -12.24
C LYS A 231 20.14 2.49 -10.84
N CYS A 232 19.17 2.51 -9.93
CA CYS A 232 19.37 2.04 -8.56
C CYS A 232 19.61 0.53 -8.50
N LEU A 233 18.88 -0.24 -9.31
CA LEU A 233 19.04 -1.69 -9.41
C LEU A 233 20.41 -2.06 -9.96
N ALA A 234 20.94 -1.32 -10.94
CA ALA A 234 22.30 -1.54 -11.43
C ALA A 234 23.33 -1.44 -10.31
N VAL A 235 23.21 -0.44 -9.42
CA VAL A 235 24.12 -0.28 -8.26
C VAL A 235 23.99 -1.46 -7.29
N VAL A 236 22.77 -1.86 -6.95
CA VAL A 236 22.52 -2.98 -6.01
C VAL A 236 23.07 -4.30 -6.54
N LEU A 237 22.86 -4.57 -7.84
CA LEU A 237 23.32 -5.81 -8.46
C LEU A 237 24.84 -5.86 -8.69
N ASP A 238 25.50 -4.73 -8.90
CA ASP A 238 26.96 -4.67 -9.09
C ASP A 238 27.71 -5.07 -7.81
N SER A 239 27.11 -4.79 -6.65
CA SER A 239 27.64 -5.24 -5.35
C SER A 239 27.39 -6.72 -5.01
N GLU A 240 26.62 -7.47 -5.82
CA GLU A 240 26.15 -8.85 -5.52
C GLU A 240 26.30 -9.83 -6.70
N GLY A 241 27.21 -9.54 -7.64
CA GLY A 241 27.35 -10.33 -8.87
C GLY A 241 27.94 -11.73 -8.69
N GLY A 242 27.09 -12.75 -8.47
CA GLY A 242 27.45 -14.16 -8.63
C GLY A 242 26.51 -15.14 -7.92
N PHE A 243 26.44 -16.39 -8.41
CA PHE A 243 25.83 -17.49 -7.66
C PHE A 243 26.75 -17.85 -6.48
N SER A 244 26.23 -17.79 -5.26
CA SER A 244 26.94 -18.19 -4.05
C SER A 244 26.10 -19.22 -3.30
N ASP A 245 26.71 -20.37 -3.00
CA ASP A 245 26.12 -21.47 -2.23
C ASP A 245 27.13 -21.87 -1.15
N HIS A 246 27.25 -21.04 -0.11
CA HIS A 246 28.21 -21.29 0.96
C HIS A 246 27.53 -22.06 2.11
N PRO A 247 28.05 -23.23 2.56
CA PRO A 247 27.42 -24.08 3.58
C PRO A 247 27.21 -23.43 4.96
N ARG A 248 27.88 -22.30 5.23
CA ARG A 248 27.73 -21.52 6.47
C ARG A 248 26.82 -20.29 6.34
N ASP A 249 26.30 -20.03 5.15
CA ASP A 249 25.40 -18.90 4.96
C ASP A 249 23.99 -19.26 5.45
N ARG A 250 23.45 -18.46 6.35
CA ARG A 250 22.10 -18.67 6.90
C ARG A 250 21.03 -18.43 5.82
N GLY A 251 21.37 -17.75 4.73
CA GLY A 251 20.48 -17.47 3.59
C GLY A 251 20.38 -18.58 2.54
N GLY A 252 21.30 -19.57 2.56
CA GLY A 252 21.36 -20.65 1.56
C GLY A 252 21.76 -20.16 0.16
N ALA A 253 21.55 -21.02 -0.85
CA ALA A 253 21.86 -20.71 -2.24
C ALA A 253 21.24 -19.37 -2.66
N THR A 254 22.06 -18.51 -3.27
CA THR A 254 21.70 -17.15 -3.69
C THR A 254 22.20 -16.89 -5.10
N ASN A 255 21.37 -16.28 -5.95
CA ASN A 255 21.76 -15.82 -7.28
C ASN A 255 21.23 -14.42 -7.52
N LEU A 256 22.06 -13.51 -8.04
CA LEU A 256 21.71 -12.10 -8.27
C LEU A 256 21.12 -11.43 -7.01
N GLY A 257 21.62 -11.79 -5.82
CA GLY A 257 21.11 -11.30 -4.54
C GLY A 257 19.75 -11.86 -4.09
N ILE A 258 19.12 -12.72 -4.88
CA ILE A 258 17.87 -13.39 -4.53
C ILE A 258 18.18 -14.73 -3.86
N THR A 259 17.68 -14.92 -2.64
CA THR A 259 17.81 -16.19 -1.92
C THR A 259 16.78 -17.22 -2.40
N LEU A 260 17.04 -18.50 -2.15
CA LEU A 260 16.07 -19.57 -2.42
C LEU A 260 14.71 -19.32 -1.73
N ARG A 261 14.71 -18.76 -0.52
CA ARG A 261 13.48 -18.41 0.20
C ARG A 261 12.72 -17.27 -0.49
N THR A 262 13.43 -16.22 -0.89
CA THR A 262 12.82 -15.09 -1.62
C THR A 262 12.18 -15.56 -2.94
N LEU A 263 12.84 -16.48 -3.65
CA LEU A 263 12.29 -17.06 -4.87
C LEU A 263 11.07 -17.95 -4.59
N ALA A 264 11.11 -18.76 -3.51
CA ALA A 264 9.96 -19.55 -3.08
C ALA A 264 8.74 -18.65 -2.81
N ASP A 265 8.93 -17.61 -1.99
CA ASP A 265 7.86 -16.68 -1.61
C ASP A 265 7.29 -15.97 -2.85
N TRP A 266 8.15 -15.57 -3.80
CA TRP A 266 7.75 -14.98 -5.08
C TRP A 266 6.91 -15.92 -5.94
N GLN A 267 7.23 -17.23 -5.93
CA GLN A 267 6.46 -18.25 -6.62
C GLN A 267 5.21 -18.71 -5.83
N GLY A 268 4.93 -18.12 -4.66
CA GLY A 268 3.82 -18.50 -3.78
C GLY A 268 4.03 -19.84 -3.07
N LEU A 269 5.28 -20.28 -2.96
CA LEU A 269 5.69 -21.54 -2.35
C LEU A 269 6.17 -21.30 -0.92
N LYS A 270 5.82 -22.19 0.00
CA LYS A 270 6.39 -22.19 1.35
C LYS A 270 7.58 -23.14 1.39
N LEU A 271 8.79 -22.58 1.48
CA LEU A 271 10.04 -23.34 1.43
C LEU A 271 10.07 -24.53 2.41
N ASP A 272 9.50 -24.34 3.60
CA ASP A 272 9.51 -25.32 4.68
C ASP A 272 8.52 -26.49 4.46
N GLU A 273 7.57 -26.33 3.52
CA GLU A 273 6.57 -27.34 3.12
C GLU A 273 6.95 -28.08 1.82
N LEU A 274 8.07 -27.70 1.18
CA LEU A 274 8.49 -28.29 -0.11
C LEU A 274 9.11 -29.69 0.03
N THR A 275 8.75 -30.58 -0.90
CA THR A 275 9.42 -31.87 -1.05
C THR A 275 10.89 -31.69 -1.48
N ALA A 276 11.70 -32.74 -1.39
CA ALA A 276 13.08 -32.69 -1.88
C ALA A 276 13.14 -32.39 -3.40
N ALA A 277 12.25 -33.01 -4.18
CA ALA A 277 12.18 -32.78 -5.62
C ALA A 277 11.76 -31.34 -5.98
N ASP A 278 10.82 -30.75 -5.24
CA ASP A 278 10.41 -29.35 -5.45
C ASP A 278 11.54 -28.37 -5.09
N ARG A 279 12.31 -28.69 -4.04
CA ARG A 279 13.50 -27.91 -3.68
C ARG A 279 14.60 -27.98 -4.74
N ASP A 280 14.84 -29.15 -5.33
CA ASP A 280 15.82 -29.29 -6.42
C ASP A 280 15.38 -28.49 -7.65
N LYS A 281 14.08 -28.50 -7.98
CA LYS A 281 13.52 -27.67 -9.04
C LYS A 281 13.69 -26.18 -8.73
N LEU A 282 13.34 -25.74 -7.53
CA LEU A 282 13.46 -24.35 -7.13
C LEU A 282 14.93 -23.87 -7.15
N LEU A 283 15.88 -24.75 -6.79
CA LEU A 283 17.30 -24.47 -6.89
C LEU A 283 17.76 -24.35 -8.35
N ALA A 284 17.22 -25.17 -9.26
CA ALA A 284 17.47 -25.05 -10.69
C ALA A 284 16.88 -23.74 -11.25
N ASP A 285 15.66 -23.38 -10.84
CA ASP A 285 15.01 -22.10 -11.19
C ASP A 285 15.84 -20.91 -10.67
N LEU A 286 16.38 -21.00 -9.45
CA LEU A 286 17.26 -19.98 -8.88
C LEU A 286 18.56 -19.83 -9.68
N LYS A 287 19.18 -20.94 -10.10
CA LYS A 287 20.37 -20.93 -10.95
C LYS A 287 20.09 -20.35 -12.34
N ALA A 288 18.90 -20.57 -12.87
CA ALA A 288 18.46 -20.07 -14.17
C ALA A 288 17.89 -18.64 -14.12
N LEU A 289 17.78 -18.04 -12.92
CA LEU A 289 17.16 -16.74 -12.71
C LEU A 289 17.79 -15.66 -13.61
N THR A 290 16.96 -15.04 -14.44
CA THR A 290 17.41 -13.97 -15.34
C THR A 290 17.48 -12.63 -14.60
N ARG A 291 18.36 -11.72 -15.05
CA ARG A 291 18.40 -10.34 -14.54
C ARG A 291 17.05 -9.63 -14.62
N ARG A 292 16.25 -9.92 -15.65
CA ARG A 292 14.90 -9.38 -15.83
C ARG A 292 13.95 -9.88 -14.74
N GLU A 293 13.97 -11.17 -14.43
CA GLU A 293 13.13 -11.73 -13.35
C GLU A 293 13.57 -11.22 -11.98
N ALA A 294 14.88 -11.17 -11.73
CA ALA A 294 15.42 -10.56 -10.52
C ALA A 294 14.95 -9.11 -10.38
N ALA A 295 14.95 -8.32 -11.47
CA ALA A 295 14.46 -6.95 -11.48
C ALA A 295 12.98 -6.87 -11.05
N GLU A 296 12.11 -7.74 -11.54
CA GLU A 296 10.70 -7.75 -11.12
C GLU A 296 10.53 -8.11 -9.64
N ILE A 297 11.32 -9.08 -9.14
CA ILE A 297 11.32 -9.43 -7.71
C ILE A 297 11.77 -8.22 -6.87
N TYR A 298 12.86 -7.55 -7.26
CA TYR A 298 13.35 -6.37 -6.57
C TYR A 298 12.34 -5.21 -6.58
N ARG A 299 11.70 -4.99 -7.73
CA ARG A 299 10.69 -3.95 -7.90
C ARG A 299 9.51 -4.21 -6.97
N ALA A 300 8.99 -5.43 -6.95
CA ALA A 300 7.81 -5.79 -6.18
C ALA A 300 8.08 -5.87 -4.67
N ASN A 301 9.21 -6.44 -4.25
CA ASN A 301 9.46 -6.71 -2.83
C ASN A 301 10.11 -5.54 -2.08
N TYR A 302 10.79 -4.64 -2.80
CA TYR A 302 11.58 -3.56 -2.18
C TYR A 302 11.21 -2.18 -2.74
N TRP A 303 11.27 -1.97 -4.06
CA TRP A 303 11.09 -0.65 -4.67
C TRP A 303 9.69 -0.06 -4.43
N LEU A 304 8.65 -0.82 -4.78
CA LEU A 304 7.25 -0.37 -4.65
C LEU A 304 6.81 -0.26 -3.19
N PRO A 305 7.06 -1.24 -2.29
CA PRO A 305 6.62 -1.15 -0.90
C PRO A 305 7.27 0.01 -0.12
N MET A 306 8.53 0.34 -0.45
CA MET A 306 9.21 1.50 0.14
C MET A 306 8.92 2.81 -0.59
N ARG A 307 8.12 2.77 -1.66
CA ARG A 307 7.80 3.93 -2.52
C ARG A 307 9.05 4.67 -3.00
N CYS A 308 10.11 3.93 -3.35
CA CYS A 308 11.38 4.50 -3.77
C CYS A 308 11.24 5.43 -4.99
N GLY A 309 10.34 5.13 -5.93
CA GLY A 309 10.08 5.98 -7.10
C GLY A 309 9.57 7.39 -6.77
N ASP A 310 8.92 7.56 -5.61
CA ASP A 310 8.40 8.85 -5.13
C ASP A 310 9.47 9.70 -4.42
N LEU A 311 10.65 9.13 -4.15
CA LEU A 311 11.74 9.82 -3.47
C LEU A 311 12.63 10.60 -4.47
N PRO A 312 13.33 11.65 -4.00
CA PRO A 312 14.36 12.32 -4.78
C PRO A 312 15.49 11.37 -5.18
N ALA A 313 16.13 11.67 -6.31
CA ALA A 313 17.29 10.90 -6.78
C ALA A 313 18.42 10.92 -5.73
N GLY A 314 19.07 9.78 -5.54
CA GLY A 314 20.09 9.57 -4.52
C GLY A 314 19.49 9.13 -3.17
N ILE A 315 18.40 9.77 -2.72
CA ILE A 315 17.66 9.30 -1.54
C ILE A 315 16.97 7.96 -1.85
N ASP A 316 16.39 7.84 -3.04
CA ASP A 316 15.83 6.58 -3.56
C ASP A 316 16.85 5.42 -3.52
N LEU A 317 18.10 5.67 -3.94
CA LEU A 317 19.19 4.70 -3.88
C LEU A 317 19.55 4.32 -2.44
N MET A 318 19.70 5.31 -1.56
CA MET A 318 20.03 5.06 -0.14
C MET A 318 18.98 4.18 0.54
N VAL A 319 17.69 4.45 0.29
CA VAL A 319 16.58 3.65 0.84
C VAL A 319 16.55 2.26 0.21
N PHE A 320 16.68 2.18 -1.11
CA PHE A 320 16.57 0.92 -1.84
C PHE A 320 17.70 -0.06 -1.48
N ASP A 321 18.96 0.36 -1.57
CA ASP A 321 20.13 -0.47 -1.27
C ASP A 321 20.12 -0.98 0.18
N PHE A 322 19.80 -0.09 1.13
CA PHE A 322 19.72 -0.50 2.53
C PHE A 322 18.50 -1.38 2.82
N GLY A 323 17.38 -1.18 2.12
CA GLY A 323 16.19 -2.02 2.22
C GLY A 323 16.44 -3.44 1.72
N VAL A 324 17.25 -3.61 0.67
CA VAL A 324 17.69 -4.93 0.19
C VAL A 324 18.60 -5.61 1.21
N ASN A 325 19.58 -4.89 1.77
CA ASN A 325 20.54 -5.49 2.69
C ASN A 325 19.98 -5.75 4.11
N ALA A 326 19.10 -4.89 4.62
CA ALA A 326 18.67 -4.89 6.02
C ALA A 326 17.15 -4.85 6.21
N GLY A 327 16.37 -4.97 5.13
CA GLY A 327 14.91 -5.06 5.15
C GLY A 327 14.19 -3.71 5.00
N SER A 328 13.09 -3.73 4.25
CA SER A 328 12.34 -2.55 3.82
C SER A 328 11.89 -1.64 4.97
N ARG A 329 11.26 -2.21 6.00
CA ARG A 329 10.74 -1.43 7.16
C ARG A 329 11.85 -0.70 7.90
N ARG A 330 13.03 -1.32 8.06
CA ARG A 330 14.18 -0.71 8.73
C ARG A 330 14.74 0.45 7.92
N SER A 331 14.84 0.27 6.61
CA SER A 331 15.30 1.32 5.71
C SER A 331 14.39 2.54 5.71
N VAL A 332 13.07 2.34 5.68
CA VAL A 332 12.10 3.44 5.78
C VAL A 332 12.19 4.16 7.12
N LYS A 333 12.37 3.44 8.24
CA LYS A 333 12.57 4.07 9.55
C LYS A 333 13.83 4.94 9.60
N LEU A 334 14.90 4.49 8.94
CA LEU A 334 16.14 5.24 8.84
C LEU A 334 15.94 6.54 8.04
N LEU A 335 15.25 6.47 6.89
CA LEU A 335 14.83 7.67 6.14
C LEU A 335 14.02 8.63 7.03
N GLN A 336 13.07 8.12 7.81
CA GLN A 336 12.21 8.93 8.67
C GLN A 336 12.98 9.63 9.79
N ARG A 337 13.96 8.94 10.41
CA ARG A 337 14.85 9.56 11.40
C ARG A 337 15.69 10.67 10.78
N ALA A 338 16.29 10.42 9.62
CA ALA A 338 17.06 11.44 8.89
C ALA A 338 16.18 12.64 8.47
N ALA A 339 14.91 12.40 8.14
CA ALA A 339 13.93 13.44 7.82
C ALA A 339 13.28 14.11 9.05
N GLY A 340 13.63 13.69 10.28
CA GLY A 340 13.08 14.27 11.51
C GLY A 340 11.58 14.02 11.73
N VAL A 341 11.03 12.93 11.18
CA VAL A 341 9.63 12.55 11.34
C VAL A 341 9.50 11.26 12.16
N THR A 342 8.27 10.93 12.60
CA THR A 342 8.00 9.67 13.31
C THR A 342 8.40 8.46 12.46
N ASP A 343 9.18 7.55 13.04
CA ASP A 343 9.75 6.38 12.37
C ASP A 343 8.79 5.17 12.40
N ASP A 344 7.60 5.33 11.82
CA ASP A 344 6.58 4.28 11.74
C ASP A 344 6.88 3.16 10.72
N GLY A 345 7.90 3.36 9.88
CA GLY A 345 8.36 2.44 8.85
C GLY A 345 7.51 2.43 7.57
N SER A 346 6.70 3.46 7.33
CA SER A 346 5.86 3.62 6.13
C SER A 346 6.07 4.98 5.46
N VAL A 347 6.25 5.01 4.14
CA VAL A 347 6.41 6.27 3.40
C VAL A 347 5.03 6.88 3.12
N GLY A 348 4.54 7.68 4.06
CA GLY A 348 3.30 8.45 3.95
C GLY A 348 3.52 9.89 3.44
N PRO A 349 2.44 10.68 3.26
CA PRO A 349 2.54 12.08 2.81
C PRO A 349 3.44 12.96 3.70
N LYS A 350 3.45 12.72 5.02
CA LYS A 350 4.32 13.46 5.95
C LYS A 350 5.81 13.18 5.70
N THR A 351 6.17 11.90 5.51
CA THR A 351 7.54 11.51 5.18
C THR A 351 7.97 12.13 3.86
N LEU A 352 7.13 12.06 2.82
CA LEU A 352 7.44 12.65 1.52
C LEU A 352 7.61 14.19 1.59
N ALA A 353 6.72 14.88 2.30
CA ALA A 353 6.82 16.33 2.46
C ALA A 353 8.13 16.74 3.17
N ALA A 354 8.50 16.01 4.24
CA ALA A 354 9.75 16.28 4.97
C ALA A 354 10.99 16.00 4.09
N VAL A 355 11.00 14.88 3.37
CA VAL A 355 12.10 14.52 2.45
C VAL A 355 12.25 15.53 1.32
N MET A 356 11.14 16.01 0.74
CA MET A 356 11.15 17.01 -0.34
C MET A 356 11.58 18.41 0.13
N ALA A 357 11.39 18.73 1.40
CA ALA A 357 11.78 20.03 1.98
C ALA A 357 13.24 20.07 2.47
N ALA A 358 13.89 18.90 2.62
CA ALA A 358 15.23 18.80 3.15
C ALA A 358 16.32 19.01 2.09
N ASP A 359 17.51 19.42 2.54
CA ASP A 359 18.72 19.39 1.69
C ASP A 359 19.11 17.95 1.40
N PRO A 360 19.13 17.50 0.13
CA PRO A 360 19.33 16.10 -0.19
C PRO A 360 20.75 15.62 0.13
N LEU A 361 21.77 16.50 0.05
CA LEU A 361 23.15 16.12 0.38
C LEU A 361 23.33 15.88 1.88
N ALA A 362 22.78 16.76 2.72
CA ALA A 362 22.73 16.58 4.17
C ALA A 362 21.93 15.31 4.54
N MET A 363 20.77 15.09 3.90
CA MET A 363 19.95 13.90 4.13
C MET A 363 20.72 12.61 3.81
N ILE A 364 21.41 12.55 2.66
CA ILE A 364 22.22 11.38 2.27
C ILE A 364 23.37 11.14 3.27
N ALA A 365 23.97 12.21 3.80
CA ALA A 365 25.01 12.10 4.83
C ALA A 365 24.43 11.51 6.14
N GLU A 366 23.32 12.07 6.62
CA GLU A 366 22.64 11.60 7.83
C GLU A 366 22.20 10.13 7.70
N MET A 367 21.62 9.77 6.55
CA MET A 367 21.26 8.38 6.26
C MET A 367 22.47 7.43 6.25
N ALA A 368 23.62 7.89 5.76
CA ALA A 368 24.84 7.08 5.77
C ALA A 368 25.36 6.87 7.20
N ASP A 369 25.31 7.90 8.04
CA ASP A 369 25.74 7.84 9.43
C ASP A 369 24.83 6.94 10.28
N GLU A 370 23.51 7.10 10.15
CA GLU A 370 22.51 6.22 10.76
C GLU A 370 22.68 4.75 10.32
N ARG A 371 23.01 4.51 9.05
CA ARG A 371 23.24 3.17 8.50
C ARG A 371 24.49 2.54 9.12
N LEU A 372 25.56 3.33 9.27
CA LEU A 372 26.79 2.85 9.92
C LEU A 372 26.58 2.60 11.42
N ALA A 373 25.81 3.45 12.10
CA ALA A 373 25.44 3.25 13.50
C ALA A 373 24.68 1.93 13.66
N TYR A 374 23.74 1.62 12.77
CA TYR A 374 23.03 0.35 12.75
C TYR A 374 23.98 -0.84 12.54
N TYR A 375 24.90 -0.80 11.57
CA TYR A 375 25.83 -1.91 11.38
C TYR A 375 26.75 -2.13 12.56
N ARG A 376 27.26 -1.05 13.17
CA ARG A 376 28.12 -1.11 14.37
C ARG A 376 27.40 -1.72 15.57
N SER A 377 26.06 -1.72 15.59
CA SER A 377 25.28 -2.36 16.65
C SER A 377 25.04 -3.86 16.43
N LEU A 378 25.54 -4.45 15.34
CA LEU A 378 25.38 -5.88 15.06
C LEU A 378 26.51 -6.71 15.67
N ASP A 379 26.18 -7.85 16.26
CA ASP A 379 27.13 -8.75 16.95
C ASP A 379 28.27 -9.25 16.05
N ASN A 380 28.05 -9.26 14.73
CA ASN A 380 29.01 -9.73 13.73
C ASN A 380 29.75 -8.59 13.00
N PHE A 381 29.72 -7.36 13.55
CA PHE A 381 30.44 -6.22 12.99
C PHE A 381 31.95 -6.45 12.90
N ASP A 382 32.56 -7.14 13.85
CA ASP A 382 34.00 -7.43 13.82
C ASP A 382 34.40 -8.25 12.59
N ALA A 383 33.49 -9.10 12.08
CA ALA A 383 33.75 -9.95 10.91
C ALA A 383 33.41 -9.27 9.57
N PHE A 384 32.37 -8.45 9.52
CA PHE A 384 31.83 -7.91 8.24
C PHE A 384 31.80 -6.37 8.16
N GLY A 385 32.15 -5.68 9.25
CA GLY A 385 32.01 -4.23 9.40
C GLY A 385 32.80 -3.41 8.38
N VAL A 386 33.97 -3.90 7.96
CA VAL A 386 34.76 -3.27 6.87
C VAL A 386 33.96 -3.27 5.56
N GLY A 387 33.35 -4.40 5.19
CA GLY A 387 32.55 -4.52 3.98
C GLY A 387 31.31 -3.61 4.01
N TRP A 388 30.59 -3.60 5.14
CA TRP A 388 29.43 -2.72 5.30
C TRP A 388 29.80 -1.23 5.30
N THR A 389 30.95 -0.87 5.88
CA THR A 389 31.47 0.50 5.87
C THR A 389 31.80 0.93 4.44
N ASN A 390 32.54 0.11 3.71
CA ASN A 390 32.91 0.38 2.32
C ASN A 390 31.66 0.51 1.42
N ARG A 391 30.70 -0.41 1.53
CA ARG A 391 29.43 -0.32 0.76
C ARG A 391 28.67 0.95 1.08
N THR A 392 28.57 1.33 2.35
CA THR A 392 27.85 2.55 2.75
C THR A 392 28.52 3.80 2.18
N GLN A 393 29.85 3.88 2.21
CA GLN A 393 30.60 4.99 1.61
C GLN A 393 30.43 5.06 0.10
N GLN A 394 30.53 3.91 -0.60
CA GLN A 394 30.35 3.83 -2.05
C GLN A 394 28.94 4.27 -2.47
N VAL A 395 27.91 3.73 -1.82
CA VAL A 395 26.51 4.05 -2.13
C VAL A 395 26.20 5.51 -1.79
N SER A 396 26.72 6.05 -0.68
CA SER A 396 26.57 7.47 -0.34
C SER A 396 27.22 8.38 -1.39
N ALA A 397 28.41 8.03 -1.90
CA ALA A 397 29.06 8.78 -2.96
C ALA A 397 28.25 8.78 -4.27
N LEU A 398 27.74 7.60 -4.68
CA LEU A 398 26.87 7.46 -5.85
C LEU A 398 25.56 8.23 -5.67
N ALA A 399 24.93 8.14 -4.50
CA ALA A 399 23.70 8.86 -4.18
C ALA A 399 23.89 10.38 -4.28
N ARG A 400 24.99 10.92 -3.76
CA ARG A 400 25.33 12.34 -3.89
C ARG A 400 25.51 12.75 -5.35
N ALA A 401 26.17 11.92 -6.15
CA ALA A 401 26.34 12.17 -7.59
C ALA A 401 25.03 12.10 -8.38
N MET A 402 24.02 11.36 -7.89
CA MET A 402 22.67 11.32 -8.48
C MET A 402 21.78 12.48 -8.04
N SER A 403 22.10 13.13 -6.91
CA SER A 403 21.33 14.22 -6.33
C SER A 403 21.76 15.62 -6.81
N GLY A 404 22.97 15.75 -7.35
CA GLY A 404 23.48 16.96 -8.00
C GLY A 404 23.33 16.89 -9.51
#